data_AF-A0A9X1WNW2-F1
#
_entry.id   AF-A0A9X1WNW2-F1
#
_cell.length_a   1.000
_cell.length_b   1.000
_cell.length_c   1.000
_cell.angle_alpha   90.00
_cell.angle_beta   90.00
_cell.angle_gamma   90.00
#
_symmetry.space_group_name_H-M   'P 1'
#
loop_
_entity.id
_entity.type
_entity.pdbx_description
1 polymer ?
#
loop_
_entity_poly.entity_id
_entity_poly.type
_entity_poly.pdbx_seq_one_letter_code
_entity_poly.pdbx_strand_id
1 'polypeptide(L)'
;MTNELELKQWYQLLFGKIDSALLELKDYDGNYYWDSVDPNSLRYFVSNIVGTPWQNHMGLSLLSVTDRKLSPQSIYNLMSTINARLKNLFAAAELSEMVEFNYSVVEKYLTGSLMPDHTDRQRQSFLTAYGSFIFNVSKWITTQFTNEQQSYFSKFLFPKLPFDNRDFSVRTKALDVAKETRKTETSAVTPQLPEIRAESHFRWNQVHRLRKAMRDVLEKARHDRITLPLEFSYDESEYTNERWHFVLWDKESFGRYYKVGTSSENEVFLEFVRAENLDDGRPGDGLWFLEILRLRLIGIWDQEYLEDNERLKIVEYLNQWGYEDAVQGQAPFQIRNPGLLTQSVFIVRNSRKFDKLLINLEPIYVACTFARFALDIITSSGARMNELLQISYDKNCCIVTVDNSVTPPSKNYIYRLIPKGREEEENYYMPEEVYRFMSDIVNLLKESYNSSSIPEVEYSAATRKHLMSKKRYIFQYKGRHINEFTINAIIRFLLHGTIIQTSEGNQVVLKAHLLRHAFATHAVQTEKIPIDIVKSLLHQKDISVTEYYSAPTHQQISDTVG
;
A
#
# COMPACT_ATOMS: atom_id res chain seq x y z
N MET A 1 -17.06 42.69 22.11
CA MET A 1 -17.22 41.31 22.62
C MET A 1 -17.32 40.42 21.41
N THR A 2 -16.21 39.79 21.01
CA THR A 2 -16.17 38.85 19.89
C THR A 2 -17.02 37.64 20.28
N ASN A 3 -17.98 37.25 19.43
CA ASN A 3 -18.82 36.11 19.72
C ASN A 3 -17.93 34.86 19.76
N GLU A 4 -18.05 33.99 20.77
CA GLU A 4 -17.18 32.80 20.96
C GLU A 4 -17.09 31.92 19.71
N LEU A 5 -18.15 31.96 18.90
CA LEU A 5 -18.26 31.32 17.59
C LEU A 5 -17.26 31.86 16.55
N GLU A 6 -16.99 33.16 16.53
CA GLU A 6 -16.08 33.82 15.56
C GLU A 6 -14.60 33.44 15.78
N LEU A 7 -14.27 32.90 16.96
CA LEU A 7 -12.94 32.41 17.30
C LEU A 7 -12.69 30.97 16.83
N LYS A 8 -13.75 30.22 16.47
CA LYS A 8 -13.60 28.84 16.03
C LYS A 8 -13.04 28.78 14.61
N GLN A 9 -11.99 27.99 14.42
CA GLN A 9 -11.28 27.86 13.14
C GLN A 9 -12.22 27.44 11.99
N TRP A 10 -13.11 26.48 12.23
CA TRP A 10 -14.06 26.03 11.22
C TRP A 10 -15.06 27.13 10.84
N TYR A 11 -15.47 27.98 11.78
CA TYR A 11 -16.41 29.07 11.53
C TYR A 11 -15.80 30.09 10.57
N GLN A 12 -14.56 30.52 10.83
CA GLN A 12 -13.84 31.43 9.95
C GLN A 12 -13.65 30.87 8.53
N LEU A 13 -13.47 29.55 8.40
CA LEU A 13 -13.29 28.91 7.10
C LEU A 13 -14.58 28.81 6.28
N LEU A 14 -15.73 28.72 6.95
CA LEU A 14 -17.04 28.39 6.36
C LEU A 14 -18.04 29.56 6.35
N PHE A 15 -17.80 30.60 7.15
CA PHE A 15 -18.66 31.77 7.26
C PHE A 15 -18.86 32.44 5.89
N GLY A 16 -20.11 32.72 5.55
CA GLY A 16 -20.52 33.27 4.26
C GLY A 16 -20.34 32.33 3.06
N LYS A 17 -19.87 31.10 3.27
CA LYS A 17 -19.66 30.11 2.20
C LYS A 17 -20.67 28.98 2.18
N ILE A 18 -21.24 28.63 3.33
CA ILE A 18 -22.34 27.66 3.45
C ILE A 18 -23.56 28.32 4.10
N ASP A 19 -24.70 27.65 4.07
CA ASP A 19 -25.94 28.12 4.70
C ASP A 19 -25.74 28.36 6.21
N SER A 20 -26.24 29.50 6.71
CA SER A 20 -26.00 29.96 8.08
C SER A 20 -26.62 29.03 9.13
N ALA A 21 -27.80 28.45 8.86
CA ALA A 21 -28.44 27.52 9.78
C ALA A 21 -27.68 26.18 9.84
N LEU A 22 -27.00 25.79 8.75
CA LEU A 22 -26.11 24.64 8.75
C LEU A 22 -24.79 24.92 9.47
N LEU A 23 -24.25 26.13 9.34
CA LEU A 23 -23.02 26.56 10.01
C LEU A 23 -23.19 26.60 11.54
N GLU A 24 -24.36 27.04 12.00
CA GLU A 24 -24.68 27.23 13.42
C GLU A 24 -25.40 26.03 14.04
N LEU A 25 -25.46 24.88 13.34
CA LEU A 25 -26.19 23.69 13.77
C LEU A 25 -25.59 23.10 15.05
N LYS A 26 -26.44 22.91 16.05
CA LYS A 26 -26.09 22.37 17.38
C LYS A 26 -26.79 21.05 17.67
N ASP A 27 -26.16 20.24 18.49
CA ASP A 27 -26.76 19.04 19.09
C ASP A 27 -27.71 19.40 20.25
N TYR A 28 -28.33 18.37 20.85
CA TYR A 28 -29.22 18.53 22.00
C TYR A 28 -28.54 19.11 23.26
N ASP A 29 -27.21 18.92 23.38
CA ASP A 29 -26.40 19.43 24.48
C ASP A 29 -25.93 20.88 24.24
N GLY A 30 -26.28 21.46 23.09
CA GLY A 30 -25.93 22.83 22.70
C GLY A 30 -24.53 22.98 22.10
N ASN A 31 -23.82 21.87 21.82
CA ASN A 31 -22.51 21.89 21.16
C ASN A 31 -22.68 21.98 19.65
N TYR A 32 -21.75 22.66 18.96
CA TYR A 32 -21.77 22.72 17.51
C TYR A 32 -21.29 21.41 16.90
N TYR A 33 -22.02 20.85 15.92
CA TYR A 33 -21.60 19.62 15.25
C TYR A 33 -20.23 19.75 14.57
N TRP A 34 -19.89 20.95 14.09
CA TRP A 34 -18.60 21.25 13.47
C TRP A 34 -17.40 21.09 14.42
N ASP A 35 -17.60 21.18 15.74
CA ASP A 35 -16.53 20.96 16.72
C ASP A 35 -16.04 19.51 16.73
N SER A 36 -16.87 18.57 16.27
CA SER A 36 -16.54 17.14 16.21
C SER A 36 -15.92 16.70 14.87
N VAL A 37 -15.85 17.59 13.88
CA VAL A 37 -15.38 17.24 12.54
C VAL A 37 -13.85 17.14 12.51
N ASP A 38 -13.34 16.02 12.00
CA ASP A 38 -11.90 15.80 11.85
C ASP A 38 -11.26 16.89 10.94
N PRO A 39 -10.09 17.46 11.34
CA PRO A 39 -9.44 18.54 10.58
C PRO A 39 -9.11 18.20 9.12
N ASN A 40 -8.82 16.94 8.78
CA ASN A 40 -8.54 16.56 7.39
C ASN A 40 -9.82 16.53 6.56
N SER A 41 -10.92 16.06 7.17
CA SER A 41 -12.24 16.09 6.54
C SER A 41 -12.71 17.53 6.30
N LEU A 42 -12.52 18.42 7.29
CA LEU A 42 -12.81 19.84 7.14
C LEU A 42 -11.95 20.50 6.04
N ARG A 43 -10.63 20.25 6.04
CA ARG A 43 -9.73 20.79 5.01
C ARG A 43 -10.15 20.35 3.61
N TYR A 44 -10.50 19.07 3.45
CA TYR A 44 -10.97 18.54 2.17
C TYR A 44 -12.26 19.24 1.73
N PHE A 45 -13.24 19.36 2.63
CA PHE A 45 -14.52 20.02 2.36
C PHE A 45 -14.32 21.46 1.89
N VAL A 46 -13.55 22.24 2.63
CA VAL A 46 -13.25 23.64 2.28
C VAL A 46 -12.55 23.76 0.93
N SER A 47 -11.60 22.88 0.64
CA SER A 47 -10.76 23.00 -0.56
C SER A 47 -11.41 22.44 -1.83
N ASN A 48 -12.34 21.49 -1.71
CA ASN A 48 -12.81 20.69 -2.86
C ASN A 48 -14.32 20.69 -3.07
N ILE A 49 -15.11 21.12 -2.07
CA ILE A 49 -16.57 21.05 -2.07
C ILE A 49 -17.19 22.44 -1.94
N VAL A 50 -16.62 23.34 -1.14
CA VAL A 50 -17.12 24.71 -1.06
C VAL A 50 -17.03 25.39 -2.44
N GLY A 51 -18.10 26.09 -2.83
CA GLY A 51 -18.29 26.67 -4.14
C GLY A 51 -18.95 25.73 -5.17
N THR A 52 -19.26 24.49 -4.79
CA THR A 52 -20.01 23.56 -5.66
C THR A 52 -21.52 23.64 -5.41
N PRO A 53 -22.37 23.28 -6.40
CA PRO A 53 -23.83 23.24 -6.23
C PRO A 53 -24.31 22.34 -5.07
N TRP A 54 -23.53 21.30 -4.72
CA TRP A 54 -23.84 20.35 -3.65
C TRP A 54 -23.18 20.68 -2.31
N GLN A 55 -22.60 21.86 -2.12
CA GLN A 55 -21.83 22.18 -0.91
C GLN A 55 -22.63 21.99 0.40
N ASN A 56 -23.88 22.47 0.44
CA ASN A 56 -24.72 22.37 1.64
C ASN A 56 -25.21 20.93 1.86
N HIS A 57 -25.44 20.18 0.77
CA HIS A 57 -25.81 18.76 0.80
C HIS A 57 -24.67 17.92 1.41
N MET A 58 -23.44 18.16 0.96
CA MET A 58 -22.25 17.52 1.50
C MET A 58 -21.94 17.98 2.92
N GLY A 59 -22.18 19.25 3.25
CA GLY A 59 -21.98 19.79 4.60
C GLY A 59 -22.88 19.09 5.61
N LEU A 60 -24.19 18.97 5.30
CA LEU A 60 -25.13 18.23 6.13
C LEU A 60 -24.76 16.75 6.25
N SER A 61 -24.31 16.14 5.14
CA SER A 61 -23.86 14.75 5.11
C SER A 61 -22.61 14.53 5.98
N LEU A 62 -21.66 15.45 5.94
CA LEU A 62 -20.45 15.43 6.76
C LEU A 62 -20.77 15.48 8.25
N LEU A 63 -21.65 16.40 8.67
CA LEU A 63 -22.08 16.49 10.07
C LEU A 63 -22.76 15.19 10.52
N SER A 64 -23.67 14.65 9.69
CA SER A 64 -24.38 13.40 9.98
C SER A 64 -23.43 12.20 10.17
N VAL A 65 -22.45 12.01 9.28
CA VAL A 65 -21.52 10.88 9.41
C VAL A 65 -20.49 11.05 10.53
N THR A 66 -20.21 12.31 10.90
CA THR A 66 -19.36 12.66 12.04
C THR A 66 -20.06 12.32 13.35
N ASP A 67 -21.32 12.72 13.50
CA ASP A 67 -22.15 12.43 14.67
C ASP A 67 -22.32 10.91 14.90
N ARG A 68 -22.39 10.14 13.81
CA ARG A 68 -22.39 8.66 13.87
C ARG A 68 -21.05 8.03 14.24
N LYS A 69 -20.03 8.83 14.56
CA LYS A 69 -18.69 8.39 14.99
C LYS A 69 -18.02 7.46 13.98
N LEU A 70 -18.24 7.68 12.68
CA LEU A 70 -17.44 6.99 11.67
C LEU A 70 -15.98 7.43 11.78
N SER A 71 -15.06 6.52 11.44
CA SER A 71 -13.63 6.85 11.48
C SER A 71 -13.30 7.96 10.47
N PRO A 72 -12.35 8.87 10.77
CA PRO A 72 -12.00 9.98 9.88
C PRO A 72 -11.69 9.57 8.44
N GLN A 73 -10.98 8.44 8.26
CA GLN A 73 -10.68 7.92 6.92
C GLN A 73 -11.92 7.46 6.17
N SER A 74 -12.91 6.89 6.87
CA SER A 74 -14.16 6.46 6.25
C SER A 74 -14.97 7.67 5.78
N ILE A 75 -15.02 8.72 6.61
CA ILE A 75 -15.66 10.01 6.26
C ILE A 75 -14.98 10.61 5.02
N TYR A 76 -13.65 10.72 5.03
CA TYR A 76 -12.88 11.24 3.89
C TYR A 76 -13.12 10.45 2.60
N ASN A 77 -13.05 9.12 2.65
CA ASN A 77 -13.26 8.26 1.48
C ASN A 77 -14.67 8.41 0.90
N LEU A 78 -15.67 8.47 1.78
CA LEU A 78 -17.06 8.63 1.39
C LEU A 78 -17.30 9.99 0.71
N MET A 79 -16.79 11.07 1.31
CA MET A 79 -16.90 12.41 0.73
C MET A 79 -16.17 12.55 -0.60
N SER A 80 -14.92 12.10 -0.67
CA SER A 80 -14.09 12.24 -1.86
C SER A 80 -14.62 11.43 -3.04
N THR A 81 -15.16 10.23 -2.78
CA THR A 81 -15.81 9.41 -3.81
C THR A 81 -17.04 10.10 -4.39
N ILE A 82 -17.92 10.63 -3.54
CA ILE A 82 -19.15 11.29 -3.99
C ILE A 82 -18.82 12.59 -4.71
N ASN A 83 -17.96 13.43 -4.14
CA ASN A 83 -17.57 14.71 -4.74
C ASN A 83 -16.96 14.52 -6.13
N ALA A 84 -16.02 13.59 -6.29
CA ALA A 84 -15.41 13.31 -7.59
C ALA A 84 -16.44 12.86 -8.63
N ARG A 85 -17.45 12.09 -8.21
CA ARG A 85 -18.49 11.59 -9.12
C ARG A 85 -19.52 12.66 -9.44
N LEU A 86 -19.90 13.49 -8.47
CA LEU A 86 -20.77 14.64 -8.73
C LEU A 86 -20.12 15.64 -9.70
N LYS A 87 -18.83 15.96 -9.55
CA LYS A 87 -18.09 16.79 -10.53
C LYS A 87 -18.20 16.24 -11.93
N ASN A 88 -17.92 14.95 -12.09
CA ASN A 88 -17.98 14.28 -13.39
C ASN A 88 -19.40 14.27 -13.97
N LEU A 89 -20.42 13.99 -13.15
CA LEU A 89 -21.81 13.92 -13.59
C LEU A 89 -22.39 15.30 -13.94
N PHE A 90 -22.07 16.32 -13.14
CA PHE A 90 -22.48 17.69 -13.42
C PHE A 90 -21.85 18.20 -14.72
N ALA A 91 -20.56 17.94 -14.92
CA ALA A 91 -19.90 18.29 -16.18
C ALA A 91 -20.49 17.52 -17.38
N ALA A 92 -20.68 16.20 -17.25
CA ALA A 92 -21.13 15.35 -18.35
C ALA A 92 -22.62 15.52 -18.72
N ALA A 93 -23.46 15.88 -17.75
CA ALA A 93 -24.89 16.14 -17.96
C ALA A 93 -25.22 17.64 -18.00
N GLU A 94 -24.21 18.50 -18.03
CA GLU A 94 -24.32 19.97 -18.10
C GLU A 94 -25.24 20.57 -17.00
N LEU A 95 -25.14 20.02 -15.79
CA LEU A 95 -25.94 20.47 -14.65
C LEU A 95 -25.27 21.67 -13.97
N SER A 96 -26.08 22.65 -13.59
CA SER A 96 -25.65 23.84 -12.84
C SER A 96 -26.13 23.81 -11.40
N GLU A 97 -27.29 23.18 -11.12
CA GLU A 97 -27.92 23.20 -9.81
C GLU A 97 -28.28 21.79 -9.32
N MET A 98 -28.32 21.60 -7.99
CA MET A 98 -28.64 20.30 -7.41
C MET A 98 -30.06 19.80 -7.67
N VAL A 99 -31.00 20.71 -7.94
CA VAL A 99 -32.38 20.35 -8.32
C VAL A 99 -32.45 19.63 -9.66
N GLU A 100 -31.46 19.83 -10.54
CA GLU A 100 -31.38 19.21 -11.86
C GLU A 100 -30.81 17.79 -11.76
N PHE A 101 -30.06 17.49 -10.69
CA PHE A 101 -29.53 16.16 -10.43
C PHE A 101 -30.67 15.21 -10.03
N ASN A 102 -31.08 14.34 -10.96
CA ASN A 102 -32.26 13.50 -10.79
C ASN A 102 -32.02 12.04 -11.20
N TYR A 103 -33.06 11.23 -11.04
CA TYR A 103 -33.06 9.81 -11.39
C TYR A 103 -32.52 9.52 -12.79
N SER A 104 -32.95 10.26 -13.82
CA SER A 104 -32.57 9.98 -15.21
C SER A 104 -31.07 10.15 -15.44
N VAL A 105 -30.45 11.15 -14.81
CA VAL A 105 -28.99 11.36 -14.88
C VAL A 105 -28.26 10.17 -14.27
N VAL A 106 -28.69 9.72 -13.07
CA VAL A 106 -28.06 8.59 -12.39
C VAL A 106 -28.28 7.29 -13.14
N GLU A 107 -29.48 7.05 -13.66
CA GLU A 107 -29.79 5.87 -14.47
C GLU A 107 -28.89 5.80 -15.70
N LYS A 108 -28.80 6.88 -16.50
CA LYS A 108 -27.91 6.95 -17.67
C LYS A 108 -26.46 6.67 -17.29
N TYR A 109 -26.00 7.15 -16.14
CA TYR A 109 -24.66 6.86 -15.65
C TYR A 109 -24.46 5.39 -15.28
N LEU A 110 -25.40 4.82 -14.51
CA LEU A 110 -25.31 3.43 -14.05
C LEU A 110 -25.46 2.41 -15.19
N THR A 111 -26.17 2.76 -16.26
CA THR A 111 -26.29 1.94 -17.48
C THR A 111 -25.13 2.15 -18.45
N GLY A 112 -24.23 3.10 -18.18
CA GLY A 112 -23.09 3.43 -19.06
C GLY A 112 -23.45 4.27 -20.28
N SER A 113 -24.70 4.72 -20.39
CA SER A 113 -25.13 5.66 -21.45
C SER A 113 -24.52 7.05 -21.27
N LEU A 114 -24.23 7.43 -20.02
CA LEU A 114 -23.48 8.62 -19.66
C LEU A 114 -22.12 8.19 -19.09
N MET A 115 -21.03 8.76 -19.64
CA MET A 115 -19.65 8.41 -19.31
C MET A 115 -19.35 6.91 -19.51
N PRO A 116 -19.32 6.41 -20.76
CA PRO A 116 -19.10 5.00 -21.04
C PRO A 116 -17.73 4.49 -20.52
N ASP A 117 -16.70 5.34 -20.57
CA ASP A 117 -15.32 4.99 -20.17
C ASP A 117 -15.13 4.72 -18.67
N HIS A 118 -16.10 5.10 -17.83
CA HIS A 118 -16.05 4.72 -16.44
C HIS A 118 -16.20 3.20 -16.28
N THR A 119 -15.63 2.64 -15.21
CA THR A 119 -15.76 1.21 -14.91
C THR A 119 -16.99 0.93 -14.04
N ASP A 120 -17.50 -0.30 -14.10
CA ASP A 120 -18.61 -0.74 -13.25
C ASP A 120 -18.29 -0.60 -11.76
N ARG A 121 -17.02 -0.74 -11.38
CA ARG A 121 -16.54 -0.48 -10.02
C ARG A 121 -16.71 0.99 -9.63
N GLN A 122 -16.41 1.93 -10.52
CA GLN A 122 -16.61 3.35 -10.25
C GLN A 122 -18.11 3.70 -10.12
N ARG A 123 -18.96 3.08 -10.94
CA ARG A 123 -20.43 3.20 -10.85
C ARG A 123 -20.98 2.62 -9.54
N GLN A 124 -20.55 1.41 -9.17
CA GLN A 124 -20.93 0.75 -7.92
C GLN A 124 -20.46 1.51 -6.68
N SER A 125 -19.24 2.05 -6.70
CA SER A 125 -18.69 2.84 -5.59
C SER A 125 -19.50 4.12 -5.38
N PHE A 126 -19.86 4.81 -6.47
CA PHE A 126 -20.75 5.97 -6.41
C PHE A 126 -22.10 5.59 -5.80
N LEU A 127 -22.77 4.58 -6.36
CA LEU A 127 -24.10 4.17 -5.95
C LEU A 127 -24.15 3.77 -4.45
N THR A 128 -23.18 2.99 -4.00
CA THR A 128 -23.08 2.57 -2.59
C THR A 128 -22.85 3.75 -1.66
N ALA A 129 -21.94 4.65 -2.04
CA ALA A 129 -21.62 5.84 -1.25
C ALA A 129 -22.83 6.78 -1.16
N TYR A 130 -23.47 7.06 -2.30
CA TYR A 130 -24.64 7.93 -2.43
C TYR A 130 -25.83 7.40 -1.63
N GLY A 131 -26.17 6.10 -1.79
CA GLY A 131 -27.23 5.45 -1.03
C GLY A 131 -26.98 5.48 0.48
N SER A 132 -25.72 5.27 0.90
CA SER A 132 -25.33 5.39 2.31
C SER A 132 -25.56 6.81 2.84
N PHE A 133 -25.16 7.86 2.12
CA PHE A 133 -25.42 9.24 2.52
C PHE A 133 -26.91 9.54 2.67
N ILE A 134 -27.72 9.22 1.67
CA ILE A 134 -29.16 9.48 1.75
C ILE A 134 -29.77 8.75 2.95
N PHE A 135 -29.52 7.46 3.08
CA PHE A 135 -30.09 6.68 4.16
C PHE A 135 -29.69 7.24 5.54
N ASN A 136 -28.41 7.55 5.71
CA ASN A 136 -27.89 8.02 6.99
C ASN A 136 -28.38 9.42 7.34
N VAL A 137 -28.34 10.36 6.39
CA VAL A 137 -28.75 11.74 6.61
C VAL A 137 -30.26 11.84 6.79
N SER A 138 -31.06 11.15 5.97
CA SER A 138 -32.51 11.13 6.14
C SER A 138 -32.90 10.56 7.51
N LYS A 139 -32.30 9.43 7.92
CA LYS A 139 -32.54 8.87 9.26
C LYS A 139 -32.12 9.86 10.35
N TRP A 140 -30.92 10.43 10.23
CA TRP A 140 -30.38 11.38 11.19
C TRP A 140 -31.31 12.58 11.39
N ILE A 141 -31.74 13.23 10.29
CA ILE A 141 -32.67 14.37 10.34
C ILE A 141 -33.96 14.01 11.07
N THR A 142 -34.57 12.86 10.74
CA THR A 142 -35.83 12.45 11.37
C THR A 142 -35.70 12.11 12.86
N THR A 143 -34.50 11.76 13.32
CA THR A 143 -34.27 11.35 14.71
C THR A 143 -33.69 12.45 15.60
N GLN A 144 -32.95 13.41 15.03
CA GLN A 144 -32.18 14.40 15.80
C GLN A 144 -32.77 15.81 15.78
N PHE A 145 -33.71 16.10 14.87
CA PHE A 145 -34.18 17.47 14.67
C PHE A 145 -35.69 17.63 14.87
N THR A 146 -36.12 18.84 15.22
CA THR A 146 -37.53 19.23 15.35
C THR A 146 -38.20 19.32 13.98
N ASN A 147 -39.55 19.29 13.92
CA ASN A 147 -40.29 19.37 12.65
C ASN A 147 -39.92 20.61 11.80
N GLU A 148 -39.63 21.75 12.45
CA GLU A 148 -39.20 22.97 11.77
C GLU A 148 -37.80 22.82 11.16
N GLN A 149 -36.85 22.30 11.93
CA GLN A 149 -35.50 21.99 11.44
C GLN A 149 -35.51 20.92 10.36
N GLN A 150 -36.34 19.88 10.50
CA GLN A 150 -36.52 18.86 9.47
C GLN A 150 -37.02 19.47 8.16
N SER A 151 -38.04 20.34 8.22
CA SER A 151 -38.53 21.05 7.04
C SER A 151 -37.43 21.92 6.42
N TYR A 152 -36.66 22.64 7.25
CA TYR A 152 -35.59 23.49 6.76
C TYR A 152 -34.45 22.71 6.09
N PHE A 153 -33.93 21.66 6.74
CA PHE A 153 -32.79 20.90 6.25
C PHE A 153 -33.15 19.90 5.14
N SER A 154 -34.45 19.64 4.92
CA SER A 154 -34.90 18.80 3.80
C SER A 154 -34.42 19.29 2.44
N LYS A 155 -34.23 20.61 2.26
CA LYS A 155 -33.70 21.22 1.02
C LYS A 155 -32.24 20.87 0.73
N PHE A 156 -31.51 20.34 1.71
CA PHE A 156 -30.11 19.90 1.58
C PHE A 156 -29.99 18.37 1.56
N LEU A 157 -31.10 17.63 1.51
CA LEU A 157 -31.06 16.19 1.28
C LEU A 157 -30.69 15.90 -0.17
N PHE A 158 -29.77 14.96 -0.36
CA PHE A 158 -29.52 14.42 -1.69
C PHE A 158 -30.82 13.80 -2.25
N PRO A 159 -31.12 14.01 -3.56
CA PRO A 159 -32.31 13.49 -4.20
C PRO A 159 -32.48 11.98 -3.98
N LYS A 160 -33.61 11.57 -3.39
CA LYS A 160 -33.92 10.16 -3.18
C LYS A 160 -34.19 9.48 -4.52
N LEU A 161 -33.37 8.50 -4.85
CA LEU A 161 -33.53 7.72 -6.07
C LEU A 161 -34.62 6.65 -5.85
N PRO A 162 -35.51 6.40 -6.84
CA PRO A 162 -36.64 5.48 -6.71
C PRO A 162 -36.23 4.00 -6.81
N PHE A 163 -34.96 3.68 -6.54
CA PHE A 163 -34.38 2.37 -6.75
C PHE A 163 -33.38 2.02 -5.65
N ASP A 164 -33.11 0.73 -5.48
CA ASP A 164 -32.09 0.17 -4.62
C ASP A 164 -30.87 -0.27 -5.46
N ASN A 165 -29.76 -0.51 -4.79
CA ASN A 165 -28.53 -1.08 -5.32
C ASN A 165 -28.73 -2.43 -6.03
N ARG A 166 -29.90 -3.07 -5.87
CA ARG A 166 -30.28 -4.34 -6.48
C ARG A 166 -30.89 -4.17 -7.88
N ASP A 167 -31.39 -2.98 -8.20
CA ASP A 167 -32.07 -2.71 -9.48
C ASP A 167 -31.08 -2.56 -10.64
N PHE A 168 -29.78 -2.45 -10.33
CA PHE A 168 -28.73 -2.31 -11.32
C PHE A 168 -27.71 -3.44 -11.24
N SER A 169 -27.45 -4.07 -12.39
CA SER A 169 -26.47 -5.15 -12.50
C SER A 169 -25.02 -4.70 -12.28
N VAL A 170 -24.72 -3.39 -12.31
CA VAL A 170 -23.35 -2.86 -12.07
C VAL A 170 -22.75 -3.34 -10.76
N ARG A 171 -23.55 -3.51 -9.70
CA ARG A 171 -23.04 -4.06 -8.43
C ARG A 171 -22.64 -5.52 -8.59
N THR A 172 -23.53 -6.33 -9.14
CA THR A 172 -23.29 -7.77 -9.36
C THR A 172 -22.10 -7.97 -10.28
N LYS A 173 -22.09 -7.29 -11.44
CA LYS A 173 -20.98 -7.30 -12.40
C LYS A 173 -19.65 -6.88 -11.77
N ALA A 174 -19.61 -5.78 -11.02
CA ALA A 174 -18.36 -5.33 -10.39
C ALA A 174 -17.87 -6.33 -9.32
N LEU A 175 -18.77 -6.96 -8.57
CA LEU A 175 -18.42 -7.97 -7.58
C LEU A 175 -17.94 -9.26 -8.25
N ASP A 176 -18.63 -9.71 -9.29
CA ASP A 176 -18.31 -10.93 -10.02
C ASP A 176 -16.98 -10.79 -10.75
N VAL A 177 -16.75 -9.68 -11.47
CA VAL A 177 -15.45 -9.38 -12.10
C VAL A 177 -14.33 -9.34 -11.07
N ALA A 178 -14.51 -8.62 -9.95
CA ALA A 178 -13.48 -8.54 -8.92
C ALA A 178 -13.22 -9.89 -8.20
N LYS A 179 -14.24 -10.76 -8.13
CA LYS A 179 -14.11 -12.11 -7.58
C LYS A 179 -13.39 -13.01 -8.56
N GLU A 180 -13.76 -12.97 -9.84
CA GLU A 180 -13.17 -13.77 -10.90
C GLU A 180 -11.70 -13.40 -11.13
N THR A 181 -11.38 -12.12 -11.31
CA THR A 181 -9.99 -11.65 -11.41
C THR A 181 -9.16 -12.14 -10.24
N ARG A 182 -9.67 -12.02 -9.01
CA ARG A 182 -8.94 -12.50 -7.83
C ARG A 182 -8.79 -14.01 -7.83
N LYS A 183 -9.82 -14.77 -8.24
CA LYS A 183 -9.77 -16.22 -8.34
C LYS A 183 -8.69 -16.63 -9.33
N THR A 184 -8.71 -16.07 -10.54
CA THR A 184 -7.73 -16.32 -11.60
C THR A 184 -6.30 -15.96 -11.19
N GLU A 185 -6.09 -14.77 -10.63
CA GLU A 185 -4.78 -14.37 -10.08
C GLU A 185 -4.32 -15.31 -8.96
N THR A 186 -5.23 -15.67 -8.04
CA THR A 186 -4.88 -16.57 -6.92
C THR A 186 -4.54 -17.97 -7.43
N SER A 187 -5.25 -18.47 -8.43
CA SER A 187 -4.97 -19.75 -9.07
C SER A 187 -3.59 -19.79 -9.73
N ALA A 188 -3.14 -18.67 -10.32
CA ALA A 188 -1.80 -18.57 -10.89
C ALA A 188 -0.69 -18.54 -9.80
N VAL A 189 -0.96 -17.86 -8.69
CA VAL A 189 0.03 -17.65 -7.61
C VAL A 189 0.16 -18.85 -6.68
N THR A 190 -0.95 -19.53 -6.37
CA THR A 190 -1.01 -20.59 -5.34
C THR A 190 0.02 -21.70 -5.57
N PRO A 191 0.13 -22.30 -6.78
CA PRO A 191 1.10 -23.36 -7.02
C PRO A 191 2.56 -22.90 -6.90
N GLN A 192 2.82 -21.60 -7.14
CA GLN A 192 4.15 -21.02 -7.15
C GLN A 192 4.57 -20.40 -5.81
N LEU A 193 3.79 -20.59 -4.74
CA LEU A 193 4.12 -19.99 -3.44
C LEU A 193 5.50 -20.40 -2.90
N PRO A 194 5.92 -21.68 -2.97
CA PRO A 194 7.27 -22.08 -2.58
C PRO A 194 8.35 -21.34 -3.38
N GLU A 195 8.18 -21.23 -4.70
CA GLU A 195 9.10 -20.57 -5.62
C GLU A 195 9.17 -19.06 -5.35
N ILE A 196 8.03 -18.42 -5.09
CA ILE A 196 7.96 -17.00 -4.71
C ILE A 196 8.74 -16.74 -3.42
N ARG A 197 8.62 -17.63 -2.42
CA ARG A 197 9.41 -17.54 -1.18
C ARG A 197 10.89 -17.76 -1.45
N ALA A 198 11.24 -18.78 -2.23
CA ALA A 198 12.62 -19.09 -2.58
C ALA A 198 13.27 -17.92 -3.32
N GLU A 199 12.59 -17.32 -4.29
CA GLU A 199 13.07 -16.17 -5.06
C GLU A 199 13.26 -14.93 -4.17
N SER A 200 12.30 -14.67 -3.26
CA SER A 200 12.41 -13.61 -2.25
C SER A 200 13.67 -13.78 -1.38
N HIS A 201 13.93 -14.99 -0.90
CA HIS A 201 15.11 -15.29 -0.08
C HIS A 201 16.39 -15.20 -0.89
N PHE A 202 16.40 -15.73 -2.12
CA PHE A 202 17.52 -15.68 -3.04
C PHE A 202 17.95 -14.25 -3.34
N ARG A 203 17.00 -13.39 -3.72
CA ARG A 203 17.26 -11.97 -4.02
C ARG A 203 17.69 -11.16 -2.80
N TRP A 204 17.08 -11.41 -1.64
CA TRP A 204 17.56 -10.81 -0.40
C TRP A 204 19.00 -11.23 -0.09
N ASN A 205 19.33 -12.52 -0.28
CA ASN A 205 20.67 -13.05 -0.08
C ASN A 205 21.69 -12.40 -1.03
N GLN A 206 21.35 -12.17 -2.30
CA GLN A 206 22.21 -11.44 -3.26
C GLN A 206 22.54 -10.03 -2.75
N VAL A 207 21.53 -9.25 -2.35
CA VAL A 207 21.75 -7.88 -1.84
C VAL A 207 22.48 -7.89 -0.50
N HIS A 208 22.24 -8.89 0.35
CA HIS A 208 22.98 -9.07 1.60
C HIS A 208 24.47 -9.34 1.36
N ARG A 209 24.81 -10.24 0.43
CA ARG A 209 26.21 -10.52 0.05
C ARG A 209 26.88 -9.31 -0.59
N LEU A 210 26.19 -8.60 -1.47
CA LEU A 210 26.69 -7.35 -2.05
C LEU A 210 26.97 -6.30 -0.97
N ARG A 211 26.07 -6.14 0.01
CA ARG A 211 26.27 -5.22 1.15
C ARG A 211 27.47 -5.61 1.99
N LYS A 212 27.66 -6.90 2.23
CA LYS A 212 28.83 -7.42 2.94
C LYS A 212 30.12 -7.14 2.17
N ALA A 213 30.18 -7.48 0.88
CA ALA A 213 31.34 -7.22 0.03
C ALA A 213 31.71 -5.72 -0.01
N MET A 214 30.70 -4.85 -0.16
CA MET A 214 30.90 -3.39 -0.09
C MET A 214 31.49 -2.94 1.25
N ARG A 215 30.99 -3.49 2.37
CA ARG A 215 31.49 -3.16 3.72
C ARG A 215 32.90 -3.65 3.94
N ASP A 216 33.22 -4.87 3.54
CA ASP A 216 34.56 -5.44 3.67
C ASP A 216 35.58 -4.58 2.89
N VAL A 217 35.22 -4.12 1.68
CA VAL A 217 36.05 -3.20 0.88
C VAL A 217 36.17 -1.83 1.55
N LEU A 218 35.09 -1.27 2.09
CA LEU A 218 35.12 0.00 2.83
C LEU A 218 35.99 -0.07 4.08
N GLU A 219 35.88 -1.13 4.86
CA GLU A 219 36.68 -1.34 6.07
C GLU A 219 38.16 -1.49 5.72
N LYS A 220 38.49 -2.26 4.68
CA LYS A 220 39.85 -2.39 4.17
C LYS A 220 40.40 -1.05 3.70
N ALA A 221 39.62 -0.28 2.92
CA ALA A 221 40.03 1.04 2.46
C ALA A 221 40.32 2.00 3.63
N ARG A 222 39.50 1.95 4.69
CA ARG A 222 39.71 2.75 5.91
C ARG A 222 40.96 2.31 6.67
N HIS A 223 41.20 1.01 6.80
CA HIS A 223 42.38 0.45 7.48
C HIS A 223 43.67 0.81 6.74
N ASP A 224 43.69 0.59 5.44
CA ASP A 224 44.85 0.80 4.56
C ASP A 224 45.01 2.26 4.12
N ARG A 225 44.10 3.16 4.53
CA ARG A 225 44.04 4.58 4.15
C ARG A 225 44.02 4.80 2.63
N ILE A 226 43.33 3.91 1.91
CA ILE A 226 43.16 3.99 0.46
C ILE A 226 41.99 4.94 0.17
N THR A 227 42.19 5.87 -0.76
CA THR A 227 41.16 6.81 -1.20
C THR A 227 40.26 6.19 -2.26
N LEU A 228 38.97 6.52 -2.24
CA LEU A 228 38.03 6.17 -3.31
C LEU A 228 38.31 6.98 -4.60
N PRO A 229 37.98 6.45 -5.80
CA PRO A 229 37.27 5.20 -6.05
C PRO A 229 38.09 3.92 -5.82
N LEU A 230 37.41 2.81 -5.56
CA LEU A 230 38.02 1.48 -5.51
C LEU A 230 37.25 0.48 -6.36
N GLU A 231 37.95 -0.18 -7.27
CA GLU A 231 37.40 -1.30 -8.02
C GLU A 231 37.44 -2.57 -7.17
N PHE A 232 36.36 -3.34 -7.22
CA PHE A 232 36.31 -4.65 -6.60
C PHE A 232 35.37 -5.58 -7.37
N SER A 233 35.56 -6.87 -7.20
CA SER A 233 34.65 -7.88 -7.69
C SER A 233 34.53 -9.01 -6.67
N TYR A 234 33.43 -9.74 -6.75
CA TYR A 234 33.26 -10.97 -5.99
C TYR A 234 32.47 -11.99 -6.82
N ASP A 235 32.67 -13.26 -6.49
CA ASP A 235 31.93 -14.37 -7.09
C ASP A 235 30.61 -14.51 -6.34
N GLU A 236 29.51 -14.33 -7.07
CA GLU A 236 28.17 -14.55 -6.55
C GLU A 236 27.92 -16.06 -6.37
N SER A 237 26.85 -16.42 -5.65
CA SER A 237 26.61 -17.82 -5.25
C SER A 237 26.68 -18.83 -6.39
N GLU A 238 26.94 -20.11 -6.07
CA GLU A 238 26.94 -21.23 -7.03
C GLU A 238 25.69 -21.27 -7.92
N TYR A 239 24.54 -20.84 -7.39
CA TYR A 239 23.28 -20.75 -8.14
C TYR A 239 23.28 -19.65 -9.21
N THR A 240 23.93 -18.51 -8.95
CA THR A 240 24.05 -17.42 -9.93
C THR A 240 25.20 -17.68 -10.89
N ASN A 241 26.30 -18.25 -10.37
CA ASN A 241 27.50 -18.60 -11.13
C ASN A 241 28.09 -17.43 -11.95
N GLU A 242 28.11 -16.24 -11.34
CA GLU A 242 28.60 -15.03 -11.97
C GLU A 242 29.62 -14.31 -11.08
N ARG A 243 30.60 -13.65 -11.70
CA ARG A 243 31.44 -12.63 -11.07
C ARG A 243 30.87 -11.25 -11.35
N TRP A 244 30.62 -10.47 -10.30
CA TRP A 244 30.11 -9.11 -10.44
C TRP A 244 31.19 -8.09 -10.15
N HIS A 245 31.33 -7.12 -11.05
CA HIS A 245 32.34 -6.07 -10.99
C HIS A 245 31.72 -4.72 -10.63
N PHE A 246 32.31 -4.04 -9.66
CA PHE A 246 31.85 -2.77 -9.15
C PHE A 246 32.99 -1.77 -8.98
N VAL A 247 32.64 -0.49 -9.01
CA VAL A 247 33.47 0.58 -8.47
C VAL A 247 32.77 1.18 -7.27
N LEU A 248 33.47 1.22 -6.14
CA LEU A 248 33.04 1.89 -4.93
C LEU A 248 33.41 3.37 -5.01
N TRP A 249 32.41 4.23 -4.89
CA TRP A 249 32.57 5.67 -4.93
C TRP A 249 32.11 6.31 -3.64
N ASP A 250 32.68 7.48 -3.34
CA ASP A 250 32.01 8.49 -2.53
C ASP A 250 31.75 9.75 -3.38
N LYS A 251 30.95 10.69 -2.88
CA LYS A 251 30.63 11.91 -3.63
C LYS A 251 31.87 12.70 -3.99
N GLU A 252 32.84 12.81 -3.08
CA GLU A 252 34.04 13.63 -3.27
C GLU A 252 34.95 13.06 -4.37
N SER A 253 35.22 11.76 -4.34
CA SER A 253 35.99 11.07 -5.36
C SER A 253 35.30 11.12 -6.72
N PHE A 254 34.00 10.88 -6.77
CA PHE A 254 33.21 10.97 -8.00
C PHE A 254 33.18 12.41 -8.54
N GLY A 255 32.98 13.38 -7.66
CA GLY A 255 32.96 14.81 -7.98
C GLY A 255 34.28 15.30 -8.55
N ARG A 256 35.41 14.86 -7.99
CA ARG A 256 36.75 15.16 -8.52
C ARG A 256 36.98 14.50 -9.88
N TYR A 257 36.64 13.22 -10.02
CA TYR A 257 36.86 12.46 -11.25
C TYR A 257 36.03 13.00 -12.42
N TYR A 258 34.73 13.21 -12.20
CA TYR A 258 33.78 13.64 -13.23
C TYR A 258 33.54 15.16 -13.27
N LYS A 259 34.25 15.93 -12.45
CA LYS A 259 34.14 17.40 -12.34
C LYS A 259 32.68 17.85 -12.09
N VAL A 260 32.03 17.24 -11.11
CA VAL A 260 30.66 17.60 -10.69
C VAL A 260 30.65 18.09 -9.24
N GLY A 261 29.79 19.07 -8.96
CA GLY A 261 29.69 19.65 -7.63
C GLY A 261 29.11 18.68 -6.60
N THR A 262 29.63 18.75 -5.38
CA THR A 262 29.17 17.99 -4.21
C THR A 262 28.55 18.98 -3.22
N SER A 263 27.24 18.92 -2.99
CA SER A 263 26.50 19.94 -2.24
C SER A 263 25.87 19.44 -0.93
N SER A 264 26.21 18.23 -0.48
CA SER A 264 25.57 17.53 0.63
C SER A 264 26.55 16.59 1.32
N GLU A 265 26.16 16.00 2.46
CA GLU A 265 26.92 14.95 3.15
C GLU A 265 27.48 13.91 2.18
N ASN A 266 28.74 13.55 2.40
CA ASN A 266 29.46 12.58 1.59
C ASN A 266 28.78 11.22 1.76
N GLU A 267 28.22 10.67 0.68
CA GLU A 267 27.56 9.37 0.68
C GLU A 267 28.37 8.40 -0.17
N VAL A 268 28.40 7.14 0.25
CA VAL A 268 29.07 6.05 -0.48
C VAL A 268 28.04 5.33 -1.35
N PHE A 269 28.42 5.00 -2.58
CA PHE A 269 27.57 4.30 -3.55
C PHE A 269 28.41 3.44 -4.48
N LEU A 270 27.75 2.53 -5.19
CA LEU A 270 28.37 1.62 -6.14
C LEU A 270 28.12 2.09 -7.58
N GLU A 271 29.07 1.85 -8.46
CA GLU A 271 28.86 1.78 -9.91
C GLU A 271 28.92 0.30 -10.31
N PHE A 272 27.85 -0.23 -10.89
CA PHE A 272 27.88 -1.57 -11.51
C PHE A 272 28.56 -1.48 -12.87
N VAL A 273 29.64 -2.25 -13.05
CA VAL A 273 30.44 -2.24 -14.27
C VAL A 273 29.94 -3.31 -15.24
N ARG A 274 29.86 -4.56 -14.76
CA ARG A 274 29.45 -5.73 -15.54
C ARG A 274 29.28 -6.96 -14.64
N ALA A 275 28.62 -7.98 -15.17
CA ALA A 275 28.62 -9.34 -14.67
C ALA A 275 29.26 -10.27 -15.72
N GLU A 276 29.97 -11.30 -15.28
CA GLU A 276 30.56 -12.33 -16.12
C GLU A 276 30.16 -13.71 -15.62
N ASN A 277 29.70 -14.59 -16.50
CA ASN A 277 29.49 -15.99 -16.18
C ASN A 277 30.84 -16.68 -15.87
N LEU A 278 30.90 -17.46 -14.79
CA LEU A 278 32.13 -18.10 -14.34
C LEU A 278 32.56 -19.30 -15.21
N ASP A 279 31.63 -19.95 -15.90
CA ASP A 279 31.90 -21.14 -16.72
C ASP A 279 32.56 -20.76 -18.06
N ASP A 280 32.05 -19.72 -18.72
CA ASP A 280 32.44 -19.38 -20.09
C ASP A 280 32.89 -17.92 -20.29
N GLY A 281 32.85 -17.08 -19.25
CA GLY A 281 33.28 -15.68 -19.29
C GLY A 281 32.37 -14.76 -20.10
N ARG A 282 31.20 -15.22 -20.54
CA ARG A 282 30.24 -14.38 -21.28
C ARG A 282 29.58 -13.36 -20.35
N PRO A 283 28.97 -12.28 -20.92
CA PRO A 283 28.18 -11.35 -20.12
C PRO A 283 27.10 -12.08 -19.31
N GLY A 284 27.11 -11.86 -17.99
CA GLY A 284 26.06 -12.34 -17.08
C GLY A 284 24.90 -11.35 -16.97
N ASP A 285 23.84 -11.77 -16.27
CA ASP A 285 22.62 -11.00 -16.05
C ASP A 285 22.81 -9.91 -14.98
N GLY A 286 23.62 -10.19 -13.95
CA GLY A 286 23.82 -9.27 -12.83
C GLY A 286 22.61 -9.19 -11.89
N LEU A 287 22.38 -8.00 -11.31
CA LEU A 287 21.29 -7.79 -10.35
C LEU A 287 19.94 -7.65 -11.09
N TRP A 288 18.89 -8.30 -10.56
CA TRP A 288 17.55 -8.28 -11.18
C TRP A 288 16.95 -6.86 -11.34
N PHE A 289 17.42 -5.89 -10.57
CA PHE A 289 16.89 -4.52 -10.56
C PHE A 289 17.70 -3.52 -11.40
N LEU A 290 18.73 -3.95 -12.16
CA LEU A 290 19.54 -3.02 -12.95
C LEU A 290 18.71 -2.24 -13.97
N GLU A 291 17.73 -2.90 -14.62
CA GLU A 291 16.85 -2.23 -15.59
C GLU A 291 15.91 -1.21 -14.92
N ILE A 292 15.44 -1.50 -13.69
CA ILE A 292 14.65 -0.55 -12.89
C ILE A 292 15.46 0.73 -12.64
N LEU A 293 16.75 0.61 -12.35
CA LEU A 293 17.64 1.75 -12.14
C LEU A 293 17.93 2.50 -13.44
N ARG A 294 18.20 1.77 -14.54
CA ARG A 294 18.43 2.34 -15.87
C ARG A 294 17.25 3.19 -16.34
N LEU A 295 16.04 2.67 -16.16
CA LEU A 295 14.78 3.36 -16.47
C LEU A 295 14.32 4.33 -15.37
N ARG A 296 15.08 4.46 -14.28
CA ARG A 296 14.84 5.42 -13.18
C ARG A 296 13.45 5.28 -12.56
N LEU A 297 13.00 4.04 -12.39
CA LEU A 297 11.66 3.70 -11.91
C LEU A 297 11.53 3.67 -10.38
N ILE A 298 12.63 3.91 -9.65
CA ILE A 298 12.59 4.11 -8.20
C ILE A 298 12.05 5.52 -7.89
N GLY A 299 10.87 5.58 -7.27
CA GLY A 299 10.20 6.85 -6.94
C GLY A 299 9.14 7.24 -7.96
N ILE A 300 8.84 8.53 -8.06
CA ILE A 300 7.95 9.07 -9.09
C ILE A 300 8.80 9.35 -10.34
N TRP A 301 8.35 8.87 -11.49
CA TRP A 301 8.90 9.29 -12.78
C TRP A 301 7.96 10.34 -13.37
N ASP A 302 8.51 11.53 -13.61
CA ASP A 302 7.73 12.66 -14.09
C ASP A 302 7.64 12.62 -15.62
N GLN A 303 6.41 12.49 -16.14
CA GLN A 303 6.16 12.40 -17.58
C GLN A 303 6.54 13.68 -18.32
N GLU A 304 6.52 14.85 -17.65
CA GLU A 304 6.77 16.15 -18.29
C GLU A 304 8.24 16.38 -18.64
N TYR A 305 9.17 15.69 -17.96
CA TYR A 305 10.62 15.85 -18.14
C TYR A 305 11.28 14.69 -18.90
N LEU A 306 10.48 13.80 -19.48
CA LEU A 306 10.92 12.67 -20.29
C LEU A 306 10.69 12.95 -21.77
N GLU A 307 11.64 12.54 -22.59
CA GLU A 307 11.44 12.51 -24.04
C GLU A 307 10.45 11.40 -24.40
N ASP A 308 9.67 11.57 -25.47
CA ASP A 308 8.62 10.62 -25.87
C ASP A 308 9.13 9.18 -26.04
N ASN A 309 10.32 9.01 -26.61
CA ASN A 309 11.00 7.72 -26.74
C ASN A 309 11.26 7.07 -25.37
N GLU A 310 11.76 7.85 -24.42
CA GLU A 310 12.05 7.36 -23.08
C GLU A 310 10.76 6.97 -22.34
N ARG A 311 9.71 7.77 -22.51
CA ARG A 311 8.37 7.44 -21.99
C ARG A 311 7.84 6.13 -22.57
N LEU A 312 7.92 5.93 -23.89
CA LEU A 312 7.45 4.71 -24.54
C LEU A 312 8.20 3.47 -24.01
N LYS A 313 9.53 3.55 -23.88
CA LYS A 313 10.34 2.46 -23.30
C LYS A 313 9.92 2.10 -21.88
N ILE A 314 9.66 3.10 -21.03
CA ILE A 314 9.17 2.88 -19.67
C ILE A 314 7.80 2.19 -19.69
N VAL A 315 6.88 2.68 -20.53
CA VAL A 315 5.54 2.12 -20.64
C VAL A 315 5.58 0.68 -21.14
N GLU A 316 6.36 0.38 -22.19
CA GLU A 316 6.54 -0.97 -22.72
C GLU A 316 7.13 -1.92 -21.67
N TYR A 317 8.18 -1.48 -20.98
CA TYR A 317 8.79 -2.25 -19.90
C TYR A 317 7.80 -2.56 -18.78
N LEU A 318 7.06 -1.55 -18.31
CA LEU A 318 6.08 -1.72 -17.23
C LEU A 318 4.92 -2.63 -17.66
N ASN A 319 4.39 -2.44 -18.87
CA ASN A 319 3.30 -3.27 -19.41
C ASN A 319 3.70 -4.74 -19.53
N GLN A 320 4.93 -5.03 -19.95
CA GLN A 320 5.45 -6.41 -20.01
C GLN A 320 5.38 -7.12 -18.65
N TRP A 321 5.49 -6.36 -17.55
CA TRP A 321 5.44 -6.87 -16.18
C TRP A 321 4.05 -6.73 -15.51
N GLY A 322 3.00 -6.44 -16.26
CA GLY A 322 1.61 -6.40 -15.78
C GLY A 322 1.19 -5.07 -15.13
N TYR A 323 1.96 -4.00 -15.32
CA TYR A 323 1.65 -2.66 -14.80
C TYR A 323 0.81 -1.86 -15.81
N GLU A 324 -0.47 -2.19 -15.92
CA GLU A 324 -1.39 -1.70 -16.98
C GLU A 324 -1.60 -0.17 -17.00
N ASP A 325 -1.44 0.51 -15.85
CA ASP A 325 -1.62 1.96 -15.75
C ASP A 325 -0.33 2.75 -16.07
N ALA A 326 0.68 2.12 -16.66
CA ALA A 326 1.96 2.76 -16.96
C ALA A 326 1.81 4.02 -17.83
N VAL A 327 0.89 4.01 -18.81
CA VAL A 327 0.59 5.16 -19.67
C VAL A 327 0.16 6.39 -18.86
N GLN A 328 -0.55 6.15 -17.75
CA GLN A 328 -1.06 7.18 -16.83
C GLN A 328 -0.02 7.59 -15.77
N GLY A 329 1.22 7.12 -15.86
CA GLY A 329 2.30 7.51 -14.95
C GLY A 329 2.35 6.65 -13.70
N GLN A 330 1.86 5.40 -13.76
CA GLN A 330 1.95 4.49 -12.63
C GLN A 330 3.41 4.31 -12.18
N ALA A 331 3.65 4.56 -10.91
CA ALA A 331 4.96 4.43 -10.28
C ALA A 331 4.95 3.22 -9.31
N PRO A 332 5.19 1.98 -9.80
CA PRO A 332 4.96 0.77 -9.02
C PRO A 332 5.89 0.61 -7.81
N PHE A 333 7.07 1.24 -7.88
CA PHE A 333 8.09 1.23 -6.83
C PHE A 333 8.11 2.52 -6.02
N GLN A 334 7.06 3.35 -6.11
CA GLN A 334 6.95 4.55 -5.32
C GLN A 334 6.72 4.21 -3.84
N ILE A 335 7.64 4.70 -3.01
CA ILE A 335 7.59 4.58 -1.56
C ILE A 335 7.13 5.89 -0.90
N ARG A 336 6.49 5.78 0.27
CA ARG A 336 6.03 6.93 1.08
C ARG A 336 6.82 7.11 2.38
N ASN A 337 7.84 6.27 2.59
CA ASN A 337 8.67 6.24 3.79
C ASN A 337 10.10 6.68 3.48
N PRO A 338 10.62 7.75 4.10
CA PRO A 338 11.97 8.23 3.83
C PRO A 338 13.05 7.16 4.00
N GLY A 339 14.02 7.14 3.09
CA GLY A 339 15.22 6.30 3.18
C GLY A 339 15.04 4.83 2.78
N LEU A 340 13.85 4.38 2.43
CA LEU A 340 13.62 3.04 1.86
C LEU A 340 13.58 3.12 0.34
N LEU A 341 14.15 2.14 -0.36
CA LEU A 341 14.08 2.01 -1.83
C LEU A 341 14.16 3.37 -2.53
N THR A 342 15.26 4.08 -2.32
CA THR A 342 15.46 5.43 -2.83
C THR A 342 16.88 5.59 -3.34
N GLN A 343 17.04 6.46 -4.33
CA GLN A 343 18.34 6.91 -4.84
C GLN A 343 18.48 8.40 -4.52
N SER A 344 19.67 8.84 -4.15
CA SER A 344 19.88 10.26 -3.87
C SER A 344 19.77 11.08 -5.16
N VAL A 345 19.43 12.36 -5.03
CA VAL A 345 19.38 13.29 -6.17
C VAL A 345 20.73 13.33 -6.90
N PHE A 346 21.83 13.25 -6.15
CA PHE A 346 23.18 13.20 -6.72
C PHE A 346 23.36 11.96 -7.60
N ILE A 347 22.99 10.78 -7.09
CA ILE A 347 23.13 9.50 -7.80
C ILE A 347 22.25 9.46 -9.05
N VAL A 348 20.96 9.81 -8.94
CA VAL A 348 20.04 9.80 -10.09
C VAL A 348 20.49 10.76 -11.19
N ARG A 349 20.89 11.98 -10.81
CA ARG A 349 21.33 13.00 -11.77
C ARG A 349 22.60 12.56 -12.52
N ASN A 350 23.59 12.05 -11.78
CA ASN A 350 24.86 11.67 -12.38
C ASN A 350 24.79 10.34 -13.13
N SER A 351 23.94 9.41 -12.70
CA SER A 351 23.60 8.19 -13.46
C SER A 351 23.11 8.55 -14.86
N ARG A 352 22.15 9.48 -14.99
CA ARG A 352 21.68 9.98 -16.29
C ARG A 352 22.77 10.71 -17.06
N LYS A 353 23.51 11.60 -16.41
CA LYS A 353 24.51 12.47 -17.07
C LYS A 353 25.65 11.67 -17.70
N PHE A 354 26.10 10.60 -17.03
CA PHE A 354 27.27 9.83 -17.45
C PHE A 354 26.92 8.45 -18.00
N ASP A 355 25.62 8.14 -18.14
CA ASP A 355 25.11 6.83 -18.57
C ASP A 355 25.72 5.68 -17.75
N LYS A 356 25.64 5.81 -16.42
CA LYS A 356 26.21 4.86 -15.44
C LYS A 356 25.13 4.23 -14.59
N LEU A 357 25.28 2.95 -14.28
CA LEU A 357 24.45 2.25 -13.30
C LEU A 357 24.97 2.50 -11.89
N LEU A 358 24.52 3.60 -11.28
CA LEU A 358 24.89 3.97 -9.92
C LEU A 358 23.84 3.45 -8.92
N ILE A 359 24.30 2.89 -7.81
CA ILE A 359 23.48 2.18 -6.83
C ILE A 359 23.75 2.72 -5.43
N ASN A 360 22.76 3.38 -4.83
CA ASN A 360 22.68 3.56 -3.38
C ASN A 360 22.16 2.26 -2.75
N LEU A 361 23.07 1.46 -2.20
CA LEU A 361 22.78 0.08 -1.79
C LEU A 361 21.98 0.00 -0.48
N GLU A 362 22.29 0.83 0.51
CA GLU A 362 21.68 0.71 1.85
C GLU A 362 20.14 0.85 1.82
N PRO A 363 19.53 1.84 1.13
CA PRO A 363 18.09 1.92 0.98
C PRO A 363 17.44 0.71 0.31
N ILE A 364 18.14 0.08 -0.65
CA ILE A 364 17.68 -1.13 -1.34
C ILE A 364 17.74 -2.33 -0.38
N TYR A 365 18.86 -2.51 0.33
CA TYR A 365 19.03 -3.59 1.29
C TYR A 365 17.96 -3.56 2.39
N VAL A 366 17.71 -2.37 2.96
CA VAL A 366 16.69 -2.21 4.01
C VAL A 366 15.30 -2.53 3.45
N ALA A 367 14.98 -2.06 2.24
CA ALA A 367 13.71 -2.36 1.57
C ALA A 367 13.54 -3.86 1.30
N CYS A 368 14.55 -4.54 0.76
CA CYS A 368 14.51 -5.99 0.53
C CYS A 368 14.37 -6.78 1.84
N THR A 369 15.01 -6.33 2.92
CA THR A 369 14.90 -6.96 4.24
C THR A 369 13.47 -6.90 4.77
N PHE A 370 12.81 -5.73 4.70
CA PHE A 370 11.41 -5.61 5.08
C PHE A 370 10.47 -6.36 4.14
N ALA A 371 10.74 -6.36 2.83
CA ALA A 371 9.93 -7.05 1.84
C ALA A 371 9.94 -8.57 2.08
N ARG A 372 11.12 -9.16 2.30
CA ARG A 372 11.28 -10.58 2.64
C ARG A 372 10.50 -10.94 3.90
N PHE A 373 10.69 -10.17 4.98
CA PHE A 373 9.99 -10.43 6.24
C PHE A 373 8.46 -10.31 6.12
N ALA A 374 7.99 -9.29 5.40
CA ALA A 374 6.57 -9.13 5.12
C ALA A 374 6.00 -10.32 4.35
N LEU A 375 6.70 -10.78 3.32
CA LEU A 375 6.32 -11.93 2.52
C LEU A 375 6.27 -13.21 3.35
N ASP A 376 7.29 -13.46 4.18
CA ASP A 376 7.36 -14.66 5.02
C ASP A 376 6.21 -14.69 6.02
N ILE A 377 5.89 -13.57 6.68
CA ILE A 377 4.77 -13.50 7.63
C ILE A 377 3.44 -13.72 6.91
N ILE A 378 3.18 -13.00 5.81
CA ILE A 378 1.92 -13.09 5.07
C ILE A 378 1.73 -14.52 4.55
N THR A 379 2.78 -15.11 4.00
CA THR A 379 2.68 -16.43 3.39
C THR A 379 2.71 -17.55 4.43
N SER A 380 3.20 -17.34 5.66
CA SER A 380 3.24 -18.42 6.69
C SER A 380 2.05 -18.41 7.63
N SER A 381 1.43 -17.25 7.86
CA SER A 381 0.32 -17.08 8.81
C SER A 381 -0.96 -16.57 8.17
N GLY A 382 -0.87 -16.10 6.93
CA GLY A 382 -1.97 -15.42 6.28
C GLY A 382 -2.28 -14.05 6.86
N ALA A 383 -1.44 -13.42 7.68
CA ALA A 383 -1.71 -12.10 8.26
C ALA A 383 -2.09 -11.03 7.20
N ARG A 384 -3.08 -10.18 7.51
CA ARG A 384 -3.43 -9.00 6.68
C ARG A 384 -2.36 -7.93 6.86
N MET A 385 -2.31 -7.01 5.90
CA MET A 385 -1.44 -5.83 5.96
C MET A 385 -1.51 -5.08 7.30
N ASN A 386 -2.71 -4.84 7.84
CA ASN A 386 -2.82 -4.13 9.12
C ASN A 386 -2.31 -4.97 10.31
N GLU A 387 -2.42 -6.29 10.25
CA GLU A 387 -1.91 -7.21 11.28
C GLU A 387 -0.38 -7.24 11.20
N LEU A 388 0.18 -7.38 9.99
CA LEU A 388 1.62 -7.28 9.72
C LEU A 388 2.25 -5.99 10.30
N LEU A 389 1.62 -4.85 10.03
CA LEU A 389 2.14 -3.54 10.47
C LEU A 389 2.08 -3.35 12.00
N GLN A 390 1.34 -4.17 12.75
CA GLN A 390 1.26 -4.05 14.21
C GLN A 390 2.47 -4.66 14.94
N ILE A 391 3.29 -5.48 14.27
CA ILE A 391 4.37 -6.22 14.90
C ILE A 391 5.37 -5.25 15.54
N SER A 392 5.54 -5.36 16.84
CA SER A 392 6.45 -4.53 17.64
C SER A 392 7.44 -5.38 18.43
N TYR A 393 8.62 -4.82 18.70
CA TYR A 393 9.65 -5.44 19.53
C TYR A 393 9.36 -5.26 21.02
N ASP A 394 8.17 -5.71 21.43
CA ASP A 394 7.69 -5.66 22.81
C ASP A 394 7.38 -7.07 23.31
N LYS A 395 7.62 -7.33 24.60
CA LYS A 395 7.38 -8.64 25.22
C LYS A 395 5.92 -9.12 25.10
N ASN A 396 4.99 -8.18 25.01
CA ASN A 396 3.56 -8.49 24.88
C ASN A 396 3.19 -8.88 23.43
N CYS A 397 3.96 -8.41 22.44
CA CYS A 397 3.76 -8.76 21.04
C CYS A 397 4.50 -10.06 20.69
N CYS A 398 5.76 -10.21 21.12
CA CYS A 398 6.64 -11.32 20.76
C CYS A 398 6.68 -12.38 21.87
N ILE A 399 5.97 -13.49 21.68
CA ILE A 399 5.82 -14.55 22.68
C ILE A 399 6.42 -15.86 22.17
N VAL A 400 7.16 -16.54 23.05
CA VAL A 400 7.61 -17.93 22.84
C VAL A 400 7.02 -18.79 23.94
N THR A 401 6.24 -19.80 23.57
CA THR A 401 5.71 -20.81 24.51
C THR A 401 6.30 -22.17 24.21
N VAL A 402 6.29 -23.06 25.21
CA VAL A 402 6.72 -24.45 25.06
C VAL A 402 5.52 -25.35 25.28
N ASP A 403 5.23 -26.19 24.30
CA ASP A 403 4.25 -27.25 24.41
C ASP A 403 4.93 -28.53 24.88
N ASN A 404 4.72 -28.86 26.16
CA ASN A 404 5.25 -30.07 26.79
C ASN A 404 4.36 -31.30 26.56
N SER A 405 3.22 -31.15 25.86
CA SER A 405 2.32 -32.27 25.57
C SER A 405 2.77 -33.13 24.39
N VAL A 406 3.72 -32.63 23.59
CA VAL A 406 4.36 -33.32 22.46
C VAL A 406 5.80 -33.71 22.82
N THR A 407 6.26 -34.86 22.29
CA THR A 407 7.64 -35.36 22.50
C THR A 407 8.38 -35.45 21.15
N PRO A 408 9.50 -34.72 20.97
CA PRO A 408 10.11 -33.78 21.90
C PRO A 408 9.26 -32.50 22.11
N PRO A 409 9.42 -31.79 23.25
CA PRO A 409 8.71 -30.54 23.51
C PRO A 409 8.88 -29.55 22.36
N SER A 410 7.77 -29.01 21.88
CA SER A 410 7.75 -28.09 20.75
C SER A 410 7.72 -26.63 21.21
N LYS A 411 8.47 -25.76 20.53
CA LYS A 411 8.42 -24.31 20.78
C LYS A 411 7.46 -23.66 19.80
N ASN A 412 6.51 -22.88 20.33
CA ASN A 412 5.61 -22.06 19.54
C ASN A 412 6.08 -20.61 19.56
N TYR A 413 6.27 -20.04 18.37
CA TYR A 413 6.64 -18.64 18.18
C TYR A 413 5.40 -17.86 17.76
N ILE A 414 5.06 -16.82 18.51
CA ILE A 414 3.76 -16.14 18.42
C ILE A 414 3.94 -14.63 18.31
N TYR A 415 3.20 -14.02 17.39
CA TYR A 415 2.91 -12.59 17.40
C TYR A 415 1.48 -12.34 17.89
N ARG A 416 1.32 -11.50 18.92
CA ARG A 416 0.01 -11.03 19.36
C ARG A 416 -0.39 -9.76 18.63
N LEU A 417 -1.46 -9.87 17.84
CA LEU A 417 -1.90 -8.80 16.93
C LEU A 417 -3.42 -8.69 17.01
N ILE A 418 -3.98 -7.50 16.73
CA ILE A 418 -5.42 -7.28 16.74
C ILE A 418 -5.98 -7.55 15.34
N PRO A 419 -6.78 -8.62 15.14
CA PRO A 419 -7.32 -8.94 13.82
C PRO A 419 -8.32 -7.91 13.31
N LYS A 420 -8.55 -7.90 11.99
CA LYS A 420 -9.56 -7.02 11.38
C LYS A 420 -10.95 -7.26 12.00
N GLY A 421 -11.55 -6.17 12.50
CA GLY A 421 -12.91 -6.18 13.06
C GLY A 421 -13.01 -6.78 14.47
N ARG A 422 -11.87 -6.86 15.17
CA ARG A 422 -11.74 -7.17 16.60
C ARG A 422 -11.23 -5.95 17.36
N GLU A 423 -11.24 -6.00 18.67
CA GLU A 423 -10.60 -4.99 19.53
C GLU A 423 -9.50 -5.59 20.41
N GLU A 424 -9.51 -6.91 20.57
CA GLU A 424 -8.55 -7.66 21.39
C GLU A 424 -7.48 -8.36 20.54
N GLU A 425 -6.33 -8.59 21.17
CA GLU A 425 -5.19 -9.30 20.58
C GLU A 425 -5.48 -10.80 20.45
N GLU A 426 -5.13 -11.39 19.32
CA GLU A 426 -5.16 -12.83 19.06
C GLU A 426 -3.76 -13.33 18.66
N ASN A 427 -3.52 -14.64 18.82
CA ASN A 427 -2.21 -15.25 18.60
C ASN A 427 -2.02 -15.64 17.12
N TYR A 428 -0.97 -15.13 16.48
CA TYR A 428 -0.52 -15.53 15.16
C TYR A 428 0.74 -16.38 15.28
N TYR A 429 0.65 -17.66 14.94
CA TYR A 429 1.77 -18.61 15.01
C TYR A 429 2.71 -18.44 13.81
N MET A 430 4.02 -18.51 14.08
CA MET A 430 5.07 -18.29 13.09
C MET A 430 6.07 -19.44 13.09
N PRO A 431 6.66 -19.75 11.92
CA PRO A 431 7.87 -20.56 11.86
C PRO A 431 9.01 -19.91 12.66
N GLU A 432 9.84 -20.75 13.26
CA GLU A 432 10.99 -20.31 14.06
C GLU A 432 11.94 -19.40 13.26
N GLU A 433 12.21 -19.74 12.00
CA GLU A 433 13.09 -18.99 11.11
C GLU A 433 12.59 -17.55 10.89
N VAL A 434 11.28 -17.38 10.67
CA VAL A 434 10.65 -16.07 10.47
C VAL A 434 10.74 -15.26 11.75
N TYR A 435 10.42 -15.89 12.88
CA TYR A 435 10.50 -15.24 14.18
C TYR A 435 11.93 -14.80 14.52
N ARG A 436 12.94 -15.64 14.22
CA ARG A 436 14.35 -15.33 14.44
C ARG A 436 14.86 -14.22 13.52
N PHE A 437 14.41 -14.18 12.26
CA PHE A 437 14.79 -13.14 11.29
C PHE A 437 14.43 -11.71 11.75
N MET A 438 13.41 -11.56 12.60
CA MET A 438 13.12 -10.30 13.28
C MET A 438 14.33 -9.73 14.04
N SER A 439 15.19 -10.58 14.59
CA SER A 439 16.40 -10.13 15.31
C SER A 439 17.39 -9.45 14.38
N ASP A 440 17.50 -9.91 13.13
CA ASP A 440 18.36 -9.29 12.12
C ASP A 440 17.83 -7.90 11.75
N ILE A 441 16.50 -7.75 11.66
CA ILE A 441 15.85 -6.45 11.45
C ILE A 441 16.11 -5.53 12.63
N VAL A 442 15.97 -6.02 13.87
CA VAL A 442 16.25 -5.22 15.08
C VAL A 442 17.70 -4.75 15.09
N ASN A 443 18.66 -5.61 14.71
CA ASN A 443 20.07 -5.24 14.62
C ASN A 443 20.32 -4.21 13.52
N LEU A 444 19.73 -4.39 12.33
CA LEU A 444 19.76 -3.41 11.24
C LEU A 444 19.22 -2.04 11.67
N LEU A 445 18.12 -2.02 12.41
CA LEU A 445 17.53 -0.78 12.92
C LEU A 445 18.40 -0.12 13.97
N LYS A 446 18.93 -0.88 14.92
CA LYS A 446 19.87 -0.37 15.94
C LYS A 446 21.11 0.25 15.29
N GLU A 447 21.67 -0.42 14.29
CA GLU A 447 22.77 0.11 13.48
C GLU A 447 22.37 1.41 12.78
N SER A 448 21.23 1.44 12.08
CA SER A 448 20.77 2.62 11.35
C SER A 448 20.43 3.81 12.26
N TYR A 449 20.05 3.57 13.51
CA TYR A 449 19.77 4.60 14.50
C TYR A 449 20.98 4.96 15.36
N ASN A 450 22.10 4.24 15.20
CA ASN A 450 23.27 4.34 16.07
C ASN A 450 22.88 4.25 17.56
N SER A 451 22.04 3.27 17.90
CA SER A 451 21.44 3.13 19.23
C SER A 451 21.37 1.66 19.66
N SER A 452 21.46 1.41 20.95
CA SER A 452 21.29 0.07 21.53
C SER A 452 19.83 -0.43 21.49
N SER A 453 18.88 0.46 21.20
CA SER A 453 17.44 0.17 21.10
C SER A 453 16.79 0.88 19.91
N ILE A 454 15.69 0.31 19.41
CA ILE A 454 14.87 0.95 18.37
C ILE A 454 13.87 1.92 19.03
N PRO A 455 13.61 3.09 18.42
CA PRO A 455 12.74 4.10 19.00
C PRO A 455 11.27 3.68 18.94
N GLU A 456 10.46 4.30 19.81
CA GLU A 456 9.01 4.27 19.67
C GLU A 456 8.56 5.27 18.63
N VAL A 457 7.68 4.85 17.72
CA VAL A 457 7.17 5.69 16.64
C VAL A 457 5.64 5.67 16.59
N GLU A 458 5.07 6.75 16.06
CA GLU A 458 3.64 6.84 15.80
C GLU A 458 3.22 5.86 14.71
N TYR A 459 2.06 5.21 14.91
CA TYR A 459 1.48 4.34 13.90
C TYR A 459 1.01 5.16 12.69
N SER A 460 1.55 4.85 11.51
CA SER A 460 1.34 5.65 10.30
C SER A 460 0.19 5.18 9.41
N ALA A 461 -0.26 3.94 9.56
CA ALA A 461 -1.38 3.43 8.78
C ALA A 461 -2.68 4.09 9.24
N ALA A 462 -3.39 4.75 8.32
CA ALA A 462 -4.63 5.49 8.63
C ALA A 462 -5.72 4.58 9.18
N THR A 463 -5.75 3.34 8.69
CA THR A 463 -6.67 2.31 9.14
C THR A 463 -6.31 1.91 10.57
N ARG A 464 -7.25 2.03 11.50
CA ARG A 464 -7.11 1.59 12.91
C ARG A 464 -6.09 2.39 13.75
N LYS A 465 -5.57 3.51 13.23
CA LYS A 465 -4.67 4.41 13.98
C LYS A 465 -5.17 4.77 15.39
N HIS A 466 -6.49 4.96 15.54
CA HIS A 466 -7.14 5.28 16.82
C HIS A 466 -7.01 4.19 17.90
N LEU A 467 -6.65 2.95 17.53
CA LEU A 467 -6.42 1.85 18.47
C LEU A 467 -4.94 1.59 18.73
N MET A 468 -4.05 2.35 18.09
CA MET A 468 -2.62 2.10 18.12
C MET A 468 -1.94 3.16 18.98
N SER A 469 -1.14 2.70 19.94
CA SER A 469 -0.24 3.56 20.72
C SER A 469 1.11 3.70 20.01
N LYS A 470 1.96 4.64 20.47
CA LYS A 470 3.38 4.58 20.15
C LYS A 470 3.96 3.25 20.65
N LYS A 471 4.73 2.58 19.79
CA LYS A 471 5.42 1.33 20.10
C LYS A 471 6.73 1.23 19.32
N ARG A 472 7.57 0.28 19.70
CA ARG A 472 8.79 -0.11 18.99
C ARG A 472 8.46 -1.00 17.80
N TYR A 473 7.70 -0.47 16.85
CA TYR A 473 7.29 -1.23 15.67
C TYR A 473 8.49 -1.78 14.90
N ILE A 474 8.39 -3.02 14.38
CA ILE A 474 9.45 -3.62 13.55
C ILE A 474 9.50 -2.94 12.18
N PHE A 475 8.34 -2.69 11.59
CA PHE A 475 8.22 -1.96 10.33
C PHE A 475 8.36 -0.45 10.56
N GLN A 476 9.58 -0.01 10.84
CA GLN A 476 9.94 1.40 10.97
C GLN A 476 11.27 1.71 10.29
N TYR A 477 11.44 2.93 9.79
CA TYR A 477 12.74 3.40 9.30
C TYR A 477 12.80 4.92 9.36
N LYS A 478 13.99 5.48 9.61
CA LYS A 478 14.22 6.94 9.77
C LYS A 478 13.20 7.60 10.71
N GLY A 479 12.88 6.94 11.82
CA GLY A 479 11.98 7.46 12.87
C GLY A 479 10.50 7.48 12.48
N ARG A 480 10.11 6.74 11.43
CA ARG A 480 8.71 6.67 10.98
C ARG A 480 8.26 5.23 10.78
N HIS A 481 7.04 4.94 11.20
CA HIS A 481 6.36 3.69 10.90
C HIS A 481 6.10 3.54 9.39
N ILE A 482 6.31 2.35 8.84
CA ILE A 482 6.09 2.02 7.43
C ILE A 482 4.60 1.84 7.15
N ASN A 483 4.12 2.38 6.03
CA ASN A 483 2.71 2.23 5.65
C ASN A 483 2.50 1.14 4.60
N GLU A 484 1.23 0.80 4.37
CA GLU A 484 0.79 -0.25 3.45
C GLU A 484 1.21 -0.01 1.99
N PHE A 485 1.36 1.24 1.58
CA PHE A 485 1.80 1.60 0.23
C PHE A 485 3.26 1.20 0.03
N THR A 486 4.11 1.58 0.99
CA THR A 486 5.54 1.23 0.96
C THR A 486 5.74 -0.28 1.01
N ILE A 487 5.01 -1.02 1.86
CA ILE A 487 5.14 -2.50 1.90
C ILE A 487 4.82 -3.14 0.54
N ASN A 488 3.74 -2.72 -0.13
CA ASN A 488 3.43 -3.26 -1.45
C ASN A 488 4.49 -2.88 -2.49
N ALA A 489 5.03 -1.65 -2.45
CA ALA A 489 6.07 -1.21 -3.38
C ALA A 489 7.37 -2.02 -3.22
N ILE A 490 7.81 -2.30 -1.98
CA ILE A 490 9.02 -3.08 -1.72
C ILE A 490 8.84 -4.57 -2.03
N ILE A 491 7.64 -5.13 -1.83
CA ILE A 491 7.32 -6.51 -2.25
C ILE A 491 7.38 -6.62 -3.79
N ARG A 492 6.76 -5.66 -4.50
CA ARG A 492 6.83 -5.59 -5.97
C ARG A 492 8.26 -5.47 -6.46
N PHE A 493 9.07 -4.62 -5.83
CA PHE A 493 10.48 -4.47 -6.18
C PHE A 493 11.26 -5.77 -5.98
N LEU A 494 11.08 -6.42 -4.82
CA LEU A 494 11.77 -7.66 -4.51
C LEU A 494 11.41 -8.78 -5.49
N LEU A 495 10.16 -8.85 -5.96
CA LEU A 495 9.66 -9.91 -6.85
C LEU A 495 9.53 -9.47 -8.31
N HIS A 496 10.08 -8.30 -8.67
CA HIS A 496 9.97 -7.78 -10.02
C HIS A 496 10.72 -8.68 -11.00
N GLY A 497 10.13 -9.03 -12.13
CA GLY A 497 10.75 -9.94 -13.09
C GLY A 497 10.36 -11.42 -12.91
N THR A 498 9.65 -11.78 -11.84
CA THR A 498 9.11 -13.14 -11.70
C THR A 498 7.90 -13.32 -12.63
N ILE A 499 7.92 -14.35 -13.48
CA ILE A 499 6.85 -14.61 -14.45
C ILE A 499 5.78 -15.46 -13.78
N ILE A 500 4.61 -14.85 -13.53
CA ILE A 500 3.45 -15.52 -12.96
C ILE A 500 2.28 -15.13 -13.84
N GLN A 501 1.75 -16.09 -14.59
CA GLN A 501 0.70 -15.82 -15.57
C GLN A 501 -0.57 -16.57 -15.22
N THR A 502 -1.69 -15.91 -15.45
CA THR A 502 -3.00 -16.55 -15.49
C THR A 502 -3.08 -17.56 -16.65
N SER A 503 -4.10 -18.42 -16.65
CA SER A 503 -4.37 -19.33 -17.77
C SER A 503 -4.60 -18.60 -19.11
N GLU A 504 -4.95 -17.32 -19.05
CA GLU A 504 -5.13 -16.44 -20.22
C GLU A 504 -3.82 -15.75 -20.66
N GLY A 505 -2.70 -16.02 -19.99
CA GLY A 505 -1.39 -15.42 -20.29
C GLY A 505 -1.16 -14.05 -19.65
N ASN A 506 -2.13 -13.49 -18.93
CA ASN A 506 -1.97 -12.20 -18.26
C ASN A 506 -0.99 -12.30 -17.09
N GLN A 507 0.01 -11.40 -17.06
CA GLN A 507 1.01 -11.31 -16.00
C GLN A 507 0.39 -10.80 -14.69
N VAL A 508 0.69 -11.47 -13.58
CA VAL A 508 0.14 -11.18 -12.26
C VAL A 508 1.11 -10.33 -11.43
N VAL A 509 0.65 -9.16 -10.99
CA VAL A 509 1.42 -8.29 -10.08
C VAL A 509 1.14 -8.68 -8.63
N LEU A 510 2.16 -9.24 -7.97
CA LEU A 510 2.07 -9.67 -6.58
C LEU A 510 1.82 -8.49 -5.62
N LYS A 511 0.85 -8.71 -4.72
CA LYS A 511 0.40 -7.75 -3.69
C LYS A 511 0.14 -8.53 -2.39
N ALA A 512 0.30 -7.89 -1.24
CA ALA A 512 0.12 -8.54 0.06
C ALA A 512 -1.25 -9.23 0.21
N HIS A 513 -2.32 -8.62 -0.34
CA HIS A 513 -3.65 -9.23 -0.29
C HIS A 513 -3.72 -10.54 -1.09
N LEU A 514 -3.11 -10.57 -2.27
CA LEU A 514 -3.09 -11.74 -3.15
C LEU A 514 -2.29 -12.88 -2.52
N LEU A 515 -1.12 -12.58 -1.95
CA LEU A 515 -0.29 -13.55 -1.22
C LEU A 515 -1.05 -14.21 -0.05
N ARG A 516 -1.86 -13.43 0.69
CA ARG A 516 -2.73 -13.97 1.75
C ARG A 516 -3.77 -14.94 1.19
N HIS A 517 -4.40 -14.61 0.05
CA HIS A 517 -5.38 -15.50 -0.58
C HIS A 517 -4.71 -16.79 -1.06
N ALA A 518 -3.56 -16.67 -1.72
CA ALA A 518 -2.78 -17.81 -2.16
C ALA A 518 -2.39 -18.72 -0.99
N PHE A 519 -1.96 -18.15 0.15
CA PHE A 519 -1.66 -18.94 1.36
C PHE A 519 -2.88 -19.74 1.82
N ALA A 520 -4.03 -19.09 1.93
CA ALA A 520 -5.27 -19.74 2.37
C ALA A 520 -5.66 -20.88 1.42
N THR A 521 -5.57 -20.65 0.11
CA THR A 521 -5.82 -21.67 -0.91
C THR A 521 -4.81 -22.81 -0.82
N HIS A 522 -3.52 -22.53 -0.71
CA HIS A 522 -2.46 -23.54 -0.59
C HIS A 522 -2.62 -24.40 0.68
N ALA A 523 -2.93 -23.78 1.81
CA ALA A 523 -3.16 -24.47 3.07
C ALA A 523 -4.31 -25.49 2.96
N VAL A 524 -5.42 -25.12 2.32
CA VAL A 524 -6.59 -26.00 2.16
C VAL A 524 -6.36 -27.04 1.05
N GLN A 525 -5.85 -26.61 -0.10
CA GLN A 525 -5.85 -27.43 -1.32
C GLN A 525 -4.59 -28.27 -1.48
N THR A 526 -3.43 -27.77 -1.06
CA THR A 526 -2.14 -28.46 -1.21
C THR A 526 -1.77 -29.19 0.07
N GLU A 527 -1.73 -28.48 1.20
CA GLU A 527 -1.36 -29.04 2.51
C GLU A 527 -2.50 -29.85 3.16
N LYS A 528 -3.71 -29.79 2.58
CA LYS A 528 -4.92 -30.47 3.08
C LYS A 528 -5.26 -30.14 4.54
N ILE A 529 -4.92 -28.94 5.00
CA ILE A 529 -5.23 -28.48 6.35
C ILE A 529 -6.75 -28.32 6.48
N PRO A 530 -7.38 -28.88 7.54
CA PRO A 530 -8.81 -28.71 7.80
C PRO A 530 -9.27 -27.25 7.77
N ILE A 531 -10.43 -27.01 7.17
CA ILE A 531 -10.97 -25.65 6.93
C ILE A 531 -11.20 -24.88 8.23
N ASP A 532 -11.58 -25.55 9.32
CA ASP A 532 -11.75 -24.98 10.66
C ASP A 532 -10.41 -24.51 11.27
N ILE A 533 -9.33 -25.25 11.02
CA ILE A 533 -7.98 -24.84 11.39
C ILE A 533 -7.53 -23.65 10.56
N VAL A 534 -7.73 -23.67 9.24
CA VAL A 534 -7.39 -22.53 8.35
C VAL A 534 -8.22 -21.29 8.71
N LYS A 535 -9.50 -21.44 9.05
CA LYS A 535 -10.35 -20.36 9.56
C LYS A 535 -9.73 -19.72 10.81
N SER A 536 -9.24 -20.55 11.73
CA SER A 536 -8.61 -20.12 12.98
C SER A 536 -7.28 -19.39 12.71
N LEU A 537 -6.42 -19.94 11.84
CA LEU A 537 -5.17 -19.30 11.41
C LEU A 537 -5.40 -17.94 10.74
N LEU A 538 -6.47 -17.82 9.95
CA LEU A 538 -6.82 -16.58 9.24
C LEU A 538 -7.63 -15.59 10.09
N HIS A 539 -7.98 -15.96 11.32
CA HIS A 539 -8.83 -15.20 12.24
C HIS A 539 -10.15 -14.75 11.58
N GLN A 540 -10.82 -15.67 10.87
CA GLN A 540 -12.09 -15.40 10.20
C GLN A 540 -13.27 -15.64 11.15
N LYS A 541 -14.27 -14.74 11.12
CA LYS A 541 -15.48 -14.88 11.96
C LYS A 541 -16.38 -16.02 11.47
N ASP A 542 -16.55 -16.10 10.15
CA ASP A 542 -17.46 -17.04 9.50
C ASP A 542 -16.67 -18.08 8.69
N ILE A 543 -17.07 -19.35 8.78
CA ILE A 543 -16.48 -20.46 8.02
C ILE A 543 -16.81 -20.37 6.53
N SER A 544 -17.96 -19.78 6.17
CA SER A 544 -18.38 -19.60 4.78
C SER A 544 -17.39 -18.76 3.96
N VAL A 545 -16.67 -17.84 4.63
CA VAL A 545 -15.61 -17.03 4.02
C VAL A 545 -14.35 -17.86 3.77
N THR A 546 -14.13 -18.93 4.55
CA THR A 546 -13.02 -19.87 4.34
C THR A 546 -13.38 -20.94 3.31
N GLU A 547 -14.65 -21.33 3.19
CA GLU A 547 -15.15 -22.24 2.14
C GLU A 547 -14.89 -21.70 0.72
N TYR A 548 -14.77 -20.38 0.57
CA TYR A 548 -14.33 -19.79 -0.69
C TYR A 548 -12.99 -20.33 -1.19
N TYR A 549 -12.05 -20.68 -0.28
CA TYR A 549 -10.73 -21.21 -0.64
C TYR A 549 -10.75 -22.71 -0.95
N SER A 550 -11.78 -23.44 -0.53
CA SER A 550 -11.93 -24.86 -0.88
C SER A 550 -12.59 -25.07 -2.24
N ALA A 551 -13.17 -24.03 -2.84
CA ALA A 551 -13.74 -24.11 -4.18
C ALA A 551 -12.65 -24.43 -5.22
N PRO A 552 -12.82 -25.50 -6.03
CA PRO A 552 -11.82 -25.87 -7.03
C PRO A 552 -11.64 -24.75 -8.06
N THR A 553 -10.39 -24.52 -8.43
CA THR A 553 -10.02 -23.58 -9.49
C THR A 553 -10.27 -24.23 -10.87
N HIS A 554 -10.50 -23.43 -11.90
CA HIS A 554 -10.72 -23.97 -13.26
C HIS A 554 -9.51 -24.78 -13.76
N GLN A 555 -8.30 -24.34 -13.42
CA GLN A 555 -7.06 -25.07 -13.72
C GLN A 555 -7.06 -26.46 -13.08
N GLN A 556 -7.39 -26.57 -11.79
CA GLN A 556 -7.45 -27.86 -11.10
C GLN A 556 -8.51 -28.81 -11.66
N ILE A 557 -9.65 -28.29 -12.10
CA ILE A 557 -10.68 -29.10 -12.76
C ILE A 557 -10.13 -29.63 -14.09
N SER A 558 -9.46 -28.78 -14.87
CA SER A 558 -8.82 -29.17 -16.12
C SER A 558 -7.74 -30.24 -15.91
N ASP A 559 -6.86 -30.04 -14.93
CA ASP A 559 -5.74 -30.95 -14.60
C ASP A 559 -6.20 -32.30 -14.02
N THR A 560 -7.43 -32.39 -13.50
CA THR A 560 -8.01 -33.65 -12.99
C THR A 560 -8.73 -34.45 -14.08
N VAL A 561 -9.14 -33.79 -15.17
CA VAL A 561 -9.91 -34.39 -16.27
C VAL A 561 -9.04 -34.72 -17.49
N GLY A 562 -7.90 -34.03 -17.65
CA GLY A 562 -6.84 -34.40 -18.60
C GLY A 562 -5.89 -35.43 -18.05
#